data_AF-A0A1V0HV88-F1
#
_entry.id   AF-A0A1V0HV88-F1
#
_cell.length_a   1.000
_cell.length_b   1.000
_cell.length_c   1.000
_cell.angle_alpha   90.00
_cell.angle_beta   90.00
_cell.angle_gamma   90.00
#
_symmetry.space_group_name_H-M   'P 1'
#
loop_
_entity.id
_entity.type
_entity.pdbx_description
1 polymer ?
#
loop_
_entity_poly.entity_id
_entity_poly.type
_entity_poly.pdbx_seq_one_letter_code
_entity_poly.pdbx_strand_id
1 'polypeptide(L)'
;MLDKISETYAQAYSRATGHPVERIRAWMAAETWMTADEALALNFCDGLFGDDDALQSEPVAAFDYTRFKAPPPELVRLAVRNGWTGNAA
;
A
#
# COMPACT_ATOMS: atom_id res chain seq x y z
N MET A 1 -5.74 27.68 10.52
CA MET A 1 -6.36 26.43 10.00
C MET A 1 -5.41 25.69 9.06
N LEU A 2 -4.75 26.40 8.13
CA LEU A 2 -3.77 25.79 7.21
C LEU A 2 -2.60 25.12 7.96
N ASP A 3 -2.04 25.77 8.99
CA ASP A 3 -0.90 25.23 9.74
C ASP A 3 -1.18 23.87 10.40
N LYS A 4 -2.42 23.67 10.88
CA LYS A 4 -2.86 22.42 11.50
C LYS A 4 -2.95 21.29 10.48
N ILE A 5 -3.35 21.61 9.25
CA ILE A 5 -3.41 20.65 8.15
C ILE A 5 -1.98 20.26 7.75
N SER A 6 -1.08 21.23 7.60
CA SER A 6 0.33 20.98 7.31
C SER A 6 1.02 20.14 8.38
N GLU A 7 0.74 20.39 9.66
CA GLU A 7 1.22 19.57 10.78
C GLU A 7 0.76 18.12 10.66
N THR A 8 -0.53 17.92 10.38
CA THR A 8 -1.15 16.59 10.25
C THR A 8 -0.51 15.80 9.11
N TYR A 9 -0.28 16.44 7.96
CA TYR A 9 0.39 15.79 6.84
C TYR A 9 1.85 15.48 7.15
N ALA A 10 2.59 16.42 7.75
CA ALA A 10 3.99 16.21 8.07
C ALA A 10 4.20 15.04 9.05
N GLN A 11 3.29 14.89 10.02
CA GLN A 11 3.29 13.73 10.92
C GLN A 11 3.00 12.41 10.18
N ALA A 12 2.05 12.41 9.25
CA ALA A 12 1.73 11.21 8.47
C ALA A 12 2.92 10.74 7.63
N TYR A 13 3.57 11.66 6.91
CA TYR A 13 4.76 11.34 6.11
C TYR A 13 5.97 10.98 6.96
N SER A 14 6.16 11.63 8.11
CA SER A 14 7.20 11.25 9.08
C SER A 14 7.00 9.81 9.56
N ARG A 15 5.78 9.42 9.90
CA ARG A 15 5.45 8.05 10.31
C ARG A 15 5.70 7.03 9.19
N ALA A 16 5.38 7.38 7.95
CA ALA A 16 5.55 6.48 6.80
C ALA A 16 7.03 6.30 6.43
N THR A 17 7.79 7.39 6.38
CA THR A 17 9.17 7.42 5.85
C THR A 17 10.25 7.20 6.93
N GLY A 18 9.91 7.46 8.20
CA GLY A 18 10.84 7.43 9.33
C GLY A 18 11.67 8.72 9.52
N HIS A 19 11.50 9.74 8.67
CA HIS A 19 12.21 11.02 8.84
C HIS A 19 11.59 11.89 9.94
N PRO A 20 12.35 12.79 10.59
CA PRO A 20 11.81 13.77 11.53
C PRO A 20 10.75 14.67 10.90
N VAL A 21 9.72 15.05 11.67
CA VAL A 21 8.61 15.89 11.20
C VAL A 21 9.12 17.24 10.68
N GLU A 22 10.13 17.82 11.33
CA GLU A 22 10.73 19.10 10.94
C GLU A 22 11.36 19.02 9.55
N ARG A 23 11.99 17.88 9.23
CA ARG A 23 12.60 17.63 7.92
C ARG A 23 11.53 17.51 6.84
N ILE A 24 10.47 16.77 7.11
CA ILE A 24 9.32 16.64 6.22
C ILE A 24 8.67 18.01 5.99
N ARG A 25 8.47 18.83 7.03
CA ARG A 25 7.95 20.19 6.89
C ARG A 25 8.85 21.08 6.05
N ALA A 26 10.16 20.96 6.21
CA ALA A 26 11.11 21.73 5.39
C ALA A 26 10.98 21.36 3.91
N TRP A 27 10.89 20.07 3.57
CA TRP A 27 10.67 19.64 2.18
C TRP A 27 9.32 20.09 1.63
N MET A 28 8.25 20.02 2.43
CA MET A 28 6.93 20.52 2.04
C MET A 28 6.93 22.03 1.79
N ALA A 29 7.56 22.81 2.68
CA ALA A 29 7.63 24.27 2.55
C ALA A 29 8.51 24.71 1.37
N ALA A 30 9.58 23.95 1.07
CA ALA A 30 10.45 24.16 -0.08
C ALA A 30 9.86 23.62 -1.39
N GLU A 31 8.68 23.00 -1.35
CA GLU A 31 8.01 22.40 -2.52
C GLU A 31 8.96 21.45 -3.27
N THR A 32 9.58 20.53 -2.51
CA THR A 32 10.63 19.65 -3.04
C THR A 32 10.05 18.57 -3.95
N TRP A 33 10.55 18.49 -5.18
CA TRP A 33 10.28 17.41 -6.13
C TRP A 33 11.43 16.41 -6.11
N MET A 34 11.11 15.12 -6.19
CA MET A 34 12.08 14.02 -6.10
C MET A 34 11.96 13.13 -7.32
N THR A 35 13.10 12.61 -7.78
CA THR A 35 13.15 11.49 -8.72
C THR A 35 12.71 10.20 -8.05
N ALA A 36 12.44 9.16 -8.85
CA ALA A 36 12.02 7.87 -8.35
C ALA A 36 13.10 7.24 -7.43
N ASP A 37 14.36 7.32 -7.82
CA ASP A 37 15.50 6.81 -7.03
C ASP A 37 15.67 7.57 -5.70
N GLU A 38 15.50 8.89 -5.70
CA GLU A 38 15.55 9.70 -4.48
C GLU A 38 14.39 9.39 -3.53
N ALA A 39 13.18 9.19 -4.08
CA ALA A 39 12.02 8.80 -3.30
C ALA A 39 12.24 7.44 -2.63
N LEU A 40 12.81 6.48 -3.35
CA LEU A 40 13.16 5.16 -2.78
C LEU A 40 14.22 5.30 -1.68
N ALA A 41 15.30 6.02 -1.96
CA ALA A 41 16.39 6.22 -0.99
C ALA A 41 15.93 6.93 0.30
N LEU A 42 14.90 7.76 0.19
CA LEU A 42 14.30 8.49 1.31
C LEU A 42 13.08 7.76 1.93
N ASN A 43 12.78 6.52 1.53
CA ASN A 43 11.63 5.73 2.00
C ASN A 43 10.27 6.39 1.74
N PHE A 44 10.14 7.20 0.69
CA PHE A 44 8.84 7.67 0.20
C PHE A 44 8.12 6.62 -0.65
N CYS A 45 8.85 5.60 -1.13
CA CYS A 45 8.29 4.41 -1.75
C CYS A 45 9.06 3.16 -1.29
N ASP A 46 8.41 1.99 -1.40
CA ASP A 46 8.99 0.70 -1.00
C ASP A 46 9.80 0.03 -2.12
N GLY A 47 9.65 0.48 -3.37
CA GLY A 47 10.28 -0.09 -4.55
C GLY A 47 10.01 0.72 -5.81
N LEU A 48 10.76 0.40 -6.87
CA LEU A 48 10.58 0.95 -8.21
C LEU A 48 10.17 -0.17 -9.14
N PHE A 49 9.13 0.06 -9.93
CA PHE A 49 8.75 -0.85 -11.01
C PHE A 49 9.43 -0.39 -12.30
N GLY A 50 10.28 -1.24 -12.87
CA GLY A 50 10.82 -1.05 -14.22
C GLY A 50 9.97 -1.73 -15.29
N ASP A 51 10.34 -1.57 -16.56
CA ASP A 51 9.67 -2.21 -17.71
C ASP A 51 9.66 -3.76 -17.61
N ASP A 52 10.66 -4.36 -16.96
CA ASP A 52 10.76 -5.80 -16.72
C ASP A 52 9.94 -6.28 -15.50
N ASP A 53 9.63 -5.36 -14.57
CA ASP A 53 8.75 -5.57 -13.42
C ASP A 53 7.32 -5.12 -13.74
N ALA A 54 6.89 -5.36 -14.98
CA ALA A 54 5.48 -5.32 -15.36
C ALA A 54 4.72 -6.34 -14.50
N LEU A 55 4.35 -5.88 -13.31
CA LEU A 55 3.36 -6.39 -12.39
C LEU A 55 3.04 -7.86 -12.66
N GLN A 56 3.86 -8.75 -12.10
CA GLN A 56 3.34 -10.01 -11.57
C GLN A 56 2.40 -9.70 -10.38
N SER A 57 1.52 -8.69 -10.50
CA SER A 57 0.25 -8.74 -9.80
C SER A 57 -0.49 -9.87 -10.49
N GLU A 58 -0.21 -11.11 -10.06
CA GLU A 58 -1.17 -12.19 -10.16
C GLU A 58 -2.50 -11.55 -9.75
N PRO A 59 -3.51 -11.47 -10.63
CA PRO A 59 -4.83 -11.06 -10.18
C PRO A 59 -5.24 -12.13 -9.17
N VAL A 60 -5.01 -11.88 -7.89
CA VAL A 60 -5.38 -12.77 -6.81
C VAL A 60 -6.89 -12.65 -6.66
N ALA A 61 -7.61 -13.25 -7.62
CA ALA A 61 -9.03 -13.54 -7.51
C ALA A 61 -9.29 -14.70 -6.55
N ALA A 62 -8.23 -15.22 -5.90
CA ALA A 62 -8.31 -16.21 -4.86
C ALA A 62 -8.88 -15.60 -3.58
N PHE A 63 -10.15 -15.90 -3.31
CA PHE A 63 -10.83 -15.48 -2.09
C PHE A 63 -11.56 -16.67 -1.46
N ASP A 64 -11.52 -16.76 -0.13
CA ASP A 64 -12.20 -17.82 0.60
C ASP A 64 -13.71 -17.54 0.72
N TYR A 65 -14.45 -18.03 -0.27
CA TYR A 65 -15.91 -17.91 -0.29
C TYR A 65 -16.61 -18.76 0.79
N THR A 66 -15.91 -19.67 1.48
CA THR A 66 -16.49 -20.49 2.56
C THR A 66 -16.71 -19.70 3.85
N ARG A 67 -16.11 -18.51 3.97
CA ARG A 67 -16.24 -17.63 5.15
C ARG A 67 -17.62 -17.01 5.31
N PHE A 68 -18.40 -16.91 4.25
CA PHE A 68 -19.73 -16.29 4.32
C PHE A 68 -20.78 -17.24 4.89
N LYS A 69 -21.82 -16.69 5.51
CA LYS A 69 -22.92 -17.46 6.13
C LYS A 69 -23.82 -18.18 5.11
N ALA A 70 -24.02 -17.59 3.93
CA ALA A 70 -24.88 -18.13 2.87
C ALA A 70 -24.34 -17.77 1.46
N PRO A 71 -23.11 -18.18 1.10
CA PRO A 71 -22.55 -17.94 -0.21
C PRO A 71 -23.28 -18.75 -1.29
N PRO A 72 -23.36 -18.25 -2.55
CA PRO A 72 -23.78 -19.06 -3.69
C PRO A 72 -22.96 -20.36 -3.77
N PRO A 73 -23.62 -21.54 -3.93
CA PRO A 73 -22.94 -22.84 -3.90
C PRO A 73 -21.81 -22.96 -4.93
N GLU A 74 -21.97 -22.33 -6.10
CA GLU A 74 -20.97 -22.36 -7.18
C GLU A 74 -19.65 -21.68 -6.78
N LEU A 75 -19.70 -20.60 -5.98
CA LEU A 75 -18.50 -19.92 -5.51
C LEU A 75 -17.77 -20.72 -4.42
N VAL A 76 -18.51 -21.43 -3.57
CA VAL A 76 -17.93 -22.36 -2.60
C VAL A 76 -17.20 -23.50 -3.30
N ARG A 77 -17.82 -24.09 -4.33
CA ARG A 77 -17.19 -25.15 -5.13
C ARG A 77 -15.95 -24.65 -5.85
N LEU A 78 -16.00 -23.43 -6.40
CA LEU A 78 -14.85 -22.79 -7.02
C LEU A 78 -13.69 -22.63 -6.03
N ALA A 79 -13.95 -22.13 -4.82
CA ALA A 79 -12.95 -21.99 -3.77
C ALA A 79 -12.34 -23.33 -3.37
N VAL A 80 -13.16 -24.35 -3.12
CA VAL A 80 -12.70 -25.70 -2.75
C VAL A 80 -11.86 -26.33 -3.87
N ARG A 81 -12.31 -26.23 -5.13
CA ARG A 81 -11.59 -26.77 -6.30
C ARG A 81 -10.21 -26.14 -6.47
N ASN A 82 -10.11 -24.84 -6.23
CA ASN A 82 -8.88 -24.08 -6.43
C ASN A 82 -8.01 -24.01 -5.16
N GLY A 83 -8.41 -24.68 -4.06
CA GLY A 83 -7.67 -24.67 -2.79
C GLY A 83 -7.68 -23.31 -2.09
N TRP A 84 -8.64 -22.44 -2.38
CA TRP A 84 -8.79 -21.10 -1.78
C TRP A 84 -9.48 -21.15 -0.42
N THR A 85 -9.32 -22.25 0.31
CA THR A 85 -9.88 -22.48 1.64
C THR A 85 -8.75 -22.29 2.65
N GLY A 86 -8.58 -21.06 3.13
CA GLY A 86 -7.43 -20.64 3.94
C GLY A 86 -7.84 -20.42 5.38
N ASN A 87 -7.28 -21.22 6.29
CA ASN A 87 -7.49 -21.18 7.73
C ASN A 87 -7.48 -19.74 8.27
N ALA A 88 -8.54 -19.36 8.98
CA ALA A 88 -8.60 -18.09 9.69
C ALA A 88 -7.48 -18.04 10.75
N ALA A 89 -6.53 -17.13 10.54
CA ALA A 89 -5.78 -16.49 11.62
C ALA A 89 -6.20 -15.01 11.65
#